data_AF-A0A8T5B2X0-F1
#
_entry.id   AF-A0A8T5B2X0-F1
#
_cell.length_a   1.000
_cell.length_b   1.000
_cell.length_c   1.000
_cell.angle_alpha   90.00
_cell.angle_beta   90.00
_cell.angle_gamma   90.00
#
_symmetry.space_group_name_H-M   'P 1'
#
loop_
_entity.id
_entity.type
_entity.pdbx_description
1 polymer ?
#
loop_
_entity_poly.entity_id
_entity_poly.type
_entity_poly.pdbx_seq_one_letter_code
_entity_poly.pdbx_strand_id
1 'polypeptide(L)' 'MASGLSTRPKTGISKVEILKTFARGIGLNPEKILTGEALAEPHRVYASTSEREGYEIRLLSKELKEPLKEDVLSDR' A
#
# COMPACT_ATOMS: atom_id res chain seq x y z
N MET A 1 -5.80 34.81 -23.20
CA MET A 1 -6.44 33.49 -22.97
C MET A 1 -5.76 32.84 -21.79
N ALA A 2 -6.39 32.86 -20.62
CA ALA A 2 -5.82 32.25 -19.42
C ALA A 2 -6.09 30.75 -19.48
N SER A 3 -5.02 29.95 -19.63
CA SER A 3 -5.11 28.49 -19.60
C SER A 3 -5.50 28.08 -18.17
N GLY A 4 -6.68 27.50 -18.01
CA GLY A 4 -7.21 26.98 -16.75
C GLY A 4 -6.46 25.73 -16.32
N LEU A 5 -5.17 25.88 -15.98
CA LEU A 5 -4.39 24.82 -15.39
C LEU A 5 -4.78 24.71 -13.92
N SER A 6 -5.81 23.90 -13.66
CA SER A 6 -6.13 23.44 -12.31
C SER A 6 -5.01 22.52 -11.84
N THR A 7 -4.05 23.08 -11.12
CA THR A 7 -3.11 22.29 -10.33
C THR A 7 -3.81 21.85 -9.06
N ARG A 8 -4.66 20.82 -9.16
CA ARG A 8 -5.20 20.17 -7.96
C ARG A 8 -4.01 19.74 -7.12
N PRO A 9 -3.80 20.29 -5.90
CA PRO A 9 -2.70 19.86 -5.06
C PRO A 9 -2.83 18.36 -4.90
N LYS A 10 -1.76 17.59 -5.18
CA LYS A 10 -1.71 16.19 -4.79
C LYS A 10 -1.81 16.20 -3.27
N THR A 11 -3.03 15.96 -2.78
CA THR A 11 -3.36 15.74 -1.38
C THR A 11 -2.30 14.83 -0.80
N GLY A 12 -1.78 15.18 0.39
CA GLY A 12 -0.56 14.62 0.99
C GLY A 12 -0.36 13.12 0.79
N ILE A 13 0.90 12.69 0.76
CA ILE A 13 1.34 11.31 0.49
C ILE A 13 0.35 10.32 1.12
N SER A 14 -0.36 9.55 0.28
CA SER A 14 -1.38 8.62 0.74
C SER A 14 -0.74 7.59 1.68
N LYS A 15 -1.47 7.15 2.70
CA LYS A 15 -0.98 6.16 3.68
C LYS A 15 -0.48 4.89 2.99
N VAL A 16 -1.10 4.51 1.86
CA VAL A 16 -0.64 3.39 1.03
C VAL A 16 0.74 3.63 0.44
N GLU A 17 1.06 4.84 -0.03
CA GLU A 17 2.37 5.16 -0.61
C GLU A 17 3.49 5.14 0.44
N ILE A 18 3.17 5.54 1.68
CA ILE A 18 4.11 5.42 2.81
C ILE A 18 4.42 3.94 3.07
N LEU A 19 3.39 3.09 3.16
CA LEU A 19 3.57 1.66 3.39
C LEU A 19 4.29 0.95 2.24
N LYS A 20 3.99 1.33 0.99
CA LYS A 20 4.72 0.82 -0.19
C LYS A 20 6.20 1.19 -0.14
N THR A 21 6.51 2.42 0.28
CA THR A 21 7.90 2.90 0.40
C THR A 21 8.63 2.18 1.53
N PHE A 22 7.98 1.98 2.67
CA PHE A 22 8.54 1.21 3.78
C PHE A 22 8.79 -0.25 3.39
N ALA A 23 7.82 -0.91 2.73
CA ALA A 23 7.95 -2.27 2.23
C ALA A 23 9.17 -2.42 1.30
N ARG A 24 9.37 -1.48 0.38
CA ARG A 24 10.58 -1.46 -0.46
C ARG A 24 11.86 -1.28 0.35
N GLY A 25 11.82 -0.45 1.39
CA GLY A 25 12.97 -0.20 2.28
C GLY A 25 13.45 -1.45 3.03
N ILE A 26 12.55 -2.38 3.36
CA ILE A 26 12.89 -3.65 4.02
C ILE A 26 13.06 -4.83 3.05
N GLY A 27 13.12 -4.56 1.74
CA GLY A 27 13.35 -5.59 0.71
C GLY A 27 12.10 -6.32 0.20
N LEU A 28 10.89 -5.92 0.61
CA LEU A 28 9.63 -6.46 0.07
C LEU A 28 9.23 -5.78 -1.23
N ASN A 29 8.41 -6.48 -2.03
CA ASN A 29 7.82 -5.92 -3.24
C ASN A 29 6.30 -5.70 -3.05
N PRO A 30 5.86 -4.46 -2.79
CA PRO A 30 4.45 -4.17 -2.50
C PRO A 30 3.53 -4.50 -3.67
N GLU A 31 3.98 -4.32 -4.91
CA GLU A 31 3.14 -4.59 -6.09
C GLU A 31 2.90 -6.09 -6.25
N LYS A 32 3.90 -6.94 -5.94
CA LYS A 32 3.70 -8.40 -5.91
C LYS A 32 2.71 -8.82 -4.83
N ILE A 33 2.78 -8.21 -3.64
CA ILE A 33 1.86 -8.49 -2.53
C ILE A 33 0.42 -8.14 -2.93
N LEU A 34 0.21 -6.91 -3.42
CA LEU A 34 -1.11 -6.43 -3.81
C LEU A 34 -1.67 -7.22 -5.00
N THR A 35 -0.84 -7.55 -5.99
CA THR A 35 -1.25 -8.32 -7.17
C THR A 35 -1.53 -9.78 -6.83
N GLY A 36 -0.72 -10.41 -5.97
CA GLY A 36 -0.94 -11.79 -5.54
C GLY A 36 -2.30 -11.97 -4.88
N GLU A 37 -2.67 -11.05 -4.01
CA GLU A 37 -3.99 -11.07 -3.36
C GLU A 37 -5.13 -10.71 -4.31
N ALA A 38 -4.92 -9.76 -5.23
CA ALA A 38 -5.90 -9.46 -6.27
C ALA A 38 -6.16 -10.66 -7.21
N LEU A 39 -5.14 -11.49 -7.46
CA LEU A 39 -5.26 -12.73 -8.23
C LEU A 39 -5.89 -13.87 -7.42
N ALA A 40 -5.67 -13.91 -6.10
CA ALA A 40 -6.31 -14.87 -5.21
C ALA A 40 -7.83 -14.61 -5.08
N GLU A 41 -8.25 -13.35 -5.13
CA GLU A 41 -9.66 -12.95 -5.10
C GLU A 41 -10.04 -12.06 -6.30
N PRO A 42 -10.13 -12.63 -7.51
CA PRO A 42 -10.32 -11.86 -8.75
C PRO A 42 -11.72 -11.25 -8.89
N HIS A 43 -12.70 -11.74 -8.12
CA HIS A 43 -14.09 -11.26 -8.11
C HIS A 43 -14.33 -10.13 -7.08
N ARG A 44 -13.28 -9.62 -6.45
CA ARG A 44 -13.39 -8.57 -5.46
C ARG A 44 -13.67 -7.22 -6.13
N VAL A 45 -14.90 -6.73 -5.93
CA VAL A 45 -15.33 -5.41 -6.41
C VAL A 45 -15.25 -4.42 -5.25
N TYR A 46 -14.52 -3.32 -5.45
CA TYR A 46 -14.47 -2.22 -4.48
C TYR A 46 -15.56 -1.20 -4.81
N ALA A 47 -16.38 -0.81 -3.83
CA ALA A 47 -17.44 0.18 -4.01
C ALA A 47 -16.89 1.62 -4.12
N SER A 48 -15.68 1.87 -3.61
CA SER A 48 -15.01 3.16 -3.63
C SER A 48 -13.48 3.04 -3.64
N THR A 49 -12.79 4.12 -4.03
CA THR A 49 -11.32 4.19 -3.96
C THR A 49 -10.81 4.12 -2.52
N SER A 50 -11.55 4.66 -1.56
CA SER A 50 -11.18 4.62 -0.13
C SER A 50 -11.26 3.21 0.46
N GLU A 51 -12.22 2.38 0.04
CA GLU A 51 -12.27 0.98 0.45
C GLU A 51 -11.09 0.18 -0.10
N ARG A 52 -10.71 0.45 -1.36
CA ARG A 52 -9.52 -0.14 -1.96
C ARG A 52 -8.25 0.27 -1.19
N GLU A 53 -8.06 1.56 -0.94
CA GLU A 53 -6.91 2.05 -0.16
C GLU A 53 -6.87 1.44 1.24
N GLY A 54 -8.02 1.35 1.93
CA GLY A 54 -8.11 0.73 3.25
C GLY A 54 -7.71 -0.75 3.25
N TYR A 55 -8.08 -1.48 2.21
CA TYR A 55 -7.65 -2.87 2.04
C TYR A 55 -6.16 -2.98 1.73
N GLU A 56 -5.63 -2.21 0.79
CA GLU A 56 -4.20 -2.19 0.44
C GLU A 56 -3.34 -1.86 1.67
N ILE A 57 -3.79 -0.91 2.50
CA ILE A 57 -3.16 -0.57 3.79
C ILE A 57 -3.17 -1.77 4.73
N ARG A 58 -4.30 -2.45 4.91
CA ARG A 58 -4.43 -3.62 5.82
C ARG A 58 -3.53 -4.76 5.38
N LEU A 59 -3.50 -5.02 4.07
CA LEU A 59 -2.71 -6.09 3.49
C LEU A 59 -1.21 -5.82 3.63
N LEU A 60 -0.75 -4.63 3.21
CA LEU A 60 0.65 -4.24 3.39
C LEU A 60 1.03 -4.24 4.87
N SER A 61 0.17 -3.75 5.77
CA SER A 61 0.45 -3.78 7.22
C SER A 61 0.58 -5.19 7.78
N LYS A 62 -0.18 -6.16 7.26
CA LYS A 62 -0.09 -7.57 7.66
C LYS A 62 1.25 -8.16 7.23
N GLU A 63 1.61 -8.00 5.96
CA GLU A 63 2.86 -8.50 5.40
C GLU A 63 4.09 -7.83 6.00
N LEU A 64 4.00 -6.55 6.38
CA LEU A 64 5.07 -5.83 7.07
C LEU A 64 5.26 -6.27 8.52
N LYS A 65 4.23 -6.84 9.16
CA LYS A 65 4.28 -7.24 10.56
C LYS A 65 5.09 -8.52 10.77
N GLU A 66 5.18 -9.38 9.77
CA GLU A 66 5.97 -10.62 9.82
C GLU A 66 7.48 -10.34 9.91
N PRO A 67 8.11 -9.60 8.97
CA PRO A 67 9.54 -9.31 9.03
C PRO A 67 9.90 -8.48 10.27
N LEU A 68 9.03 -7.55 10.70
CA LEU A 68 9.27 -6.78 11.93
C LEU A 68 9.30 -7.67 13.18
N LYS A 69 8.47 -8.72 13.24
CA LYS A 69 8.51 -9.67 14.36
C LYS A 69 9.77 -10.51 14.32
N GLU A 70 10.20 -10.94 13.15
CA GLU A 70 11.45 -11.71 12.99
C GLU A 70 12.65 -10.87 13.44
N ASP A 71 12.74 -9.60 13.00
CA ASP A 71 13.83 -8.70 13.41
C ASP A 71 13.84 -8.49 14.95
N VAL A 72 12.68 -8.27 15.57
CA VAL A 72 12.57 -8.08 17.03
C VAL A 72 12.91 -9.36 17.82
N LEU A 73 12.63 -10.54 17.26
CA LEU A 73 12.91 -11.82 17.91
C LEU A 73 14.35 -12.30 17.65
N SER A 74 14.95 -11.88 16.55
CA SER A 74 16.31 -12.26 16.16
C SER A 74 17.39 -11.37 16.78
N ASP A 75 17.02 -10.24 17.40
CA ASP A 75 17.89 -9.38 18.21
C ASP A 75 18.00 -9.87 19.68
N ARG A 76 18.18 -11.18 19.89
CA ARG A 76 18.38 -11.81 21.20
C ARG A 76 19.56 -12.77 21.23
#